data_AF-A0A355RC87-F1
#
_entry.id   AF-A0A355RC87-F1
#
_cell.length_a   1.000
_cell.length_b   1.000
_cell.length_c   1.000
_cell.angle_alpha   90.00
_cell.angle_beta   90.00
_cell.angle_gamma   90.00
#
_symmetry.space_group_name_H-M   'P 1'
#
loop_
_entity.id
_entity.type
_entity.pdbx_description
1 polymer ?
#
loop_
_entity_poly.entity_id
_entity_poly.type
_entity_poly.pdbx_seq_one_letter_code
_entity_poly.pdbx_strand_id
1 'polypeptide(L)'
;MRNPLLSDWTGVFGLAPFAEISDADFAPAFETALAEDLAETLAIANNPQIPSFANTIEALAATGKALHQVLSVFYTLSGADSNAAREALMREFSPKLSAHSSEIYANKALFGRIDRLWNSRAELDLSEEQRRVLMLTHRNFIRAGAALSGTAELRMKEIKSRLAVIGTEFSQNLLHDERSWHLELGPEDLNGLPEFLIDAAKAAGVERGVEAPIVTLSRSIIVPFLQFSAQRDLRKKAYQAWAARGAHAGAHDNRSLALEMLVLRQEMAELL
;
A
#
# COMPACT_ATOMS: atom_id res chain seq x y z
N MET A 1 11.99 -18.06 -22.22
CA MET A 1 11.69 -18.78 -20.96
C MET A 1 10.38 -18.20 -20.43
N ARG A 2 9.46 -19.03 -19.93
CA ARG A 2 8.19 -18.55 -19.35
C ARG A 2 8.52 -17.91 -17.99
N ASN A 3 8.05 -16.69 -17.74
CA ASN A 3 8.31 -15.99 -16.48
C ASN A 3 7.75 -16.81 -15.30
N PRO A 4 8.54 -17.11 -14.25
CA PRO A 4 8.12 -17.99 -13.15
C PRO A 4 6.92 -17.42 -12.37
N LEU A 5 6.77 -16.09 -12.32
CA LEU A 5 5.64 -15.42 -11.66
C LEU A 5 4.31 -15.61 -12.40
N LEU A 6 4.34 -15.90 -13.71
CA LEU A 6 3.16 -16.12 -14.55
C LEU A 6 2.92 -17.61 -14.87
N SER A 7 3.66 -18.50 -14.21
CA SER A 7 3.49 -19.94 -14.35
C SER A 7 2.47 -20.49 -13.35
N ASP A 8 1.90 -21.66 -13.64
CA ASP A 8 1.11 -22.38 -12.65
C ASP A 8 2.03 -22.94 -11.57
N TRP A 9 1.79 -22.55 -10.32
CA TRP A 9 2.60 -22.98 -9.19
C TRP A 9 2.19 -24.37 -8.72
N THR A 10 3.18 -25.27 -8.63
CA THR A 10 2.99 -26.67 -8.21
C THR A 10 3.51 -26.94 -6.79
N GLY A 11 3.99 -25.91 -6.09
CA GLY A 11 4.43 -26.01 -4.71
C GLY A 11 3.28 -26.40 -3.75
N VAL A 12 3.63 -26.89 -2.56
CA VAL A 12 2.64 -27.29 -1.54
C VAL A 12 1.71 -26.11 -1.24
N PHE A 13 0.39 -26.34 -1.32
CA PHE A 13 -0.64 -25.29 -1.19
C PHE A 13 -0.54 -24.14 -2.20
N GLY A 14 0.09 -24.37 -3.36
CA GLY A 14 0.33 -23.32 -4.35
C GLY A 14 1.43 -22.35 -3.94
N LEU A 15 2.43 -22.80 -3.18
CA LEU A 15 3.57 -21.97 -2.81
C LEU A 15 4.34 -21.50 -4.06
N ALA A 16 4.65 -20.21 -4.12
CA ALA A 16 5.45 -19.63 -5.18
C ALA A 16 6.85 -20.28 -5.27
N PRO A 17 7.42 -20.47 -6.47
CA PRO A 17 8.75 -21.02 -6.65
C PRO A 17 9.83 -19.96 -6.33
N PHE A 18 9.94 -19.53 -5.07
CA PHE A 18 10.84 -18.45 -4.64
C PHE A 18 12.30 -18.65 -5.07
N ALA A 19 12.77 -19.90 -5.16
CA ALA A 19 14.13 -20.22 -5.60
C ALA A 19 14.39 -19.90 -7.08
N GLU A 20 13.34 -19.76 -7.89
CA GLU A 20 13.41 -19.48 -9.32
C GLU A 20 13.10 -18.01 -9.65
N ILE A 21 12.62 -17.23 -8.68
CA ILE A 21 12.18 -15.84 -8.88
C ILE A 21 13.33 -14.89 -8.61
N SER A 22 13.66 -14.06 -9.60
CA SER A 22 14.61 -12.98 -9.50
C SER A 22 13.91 -11.61 -9.56
N ASP A 23 14.60 -10.55 -9.12
CA ASP A 23 14.05 -9.20 -9.16
C ASP A 23 13.73 -8.74 -10.61
N ALA A 24 14.44 -9.28 -11.61
CA ALA A 24 14.22 -8.98 -13.02
C ALA A 24 12.92 -9.59 -13.58
N ASP A 25 12.32 -10.56 -12.89
CA ASP A 25 11.08 -11.19 -13.34
C ASP A 25 9.84 -10.32 -13.07
N PHE A 26 9.90 -9.41 -12.08
CA PHE A 26 8.73 -8.68 -11.62
C PHE A 26 8.16 -7.71 -12.66
N ALA A 27 8.98 -6.83 -13.23
CA ALA A 27 8.50 -5.81 -14.18
C ALA A 27 7.77 -6.42 -15.39
N PRO A 28 8.35 -7.39 -16.14
CA PRO A 28 7.64 -7.99 -17.27
C PRO A 28 6.39 -8.78 -16.85
N ALA A 29 6.43 -9.47 -15.69
CA ALA A 29 5.26 -10.19 -15.19
C ALA A 29 4.13 -9.23 -14.78
N PHE A 30 4.48 -8.14 -14.11
CA PHE A 30 3.56 -7.10 -13.68
C PHE A 30 2.84 -6.47 -14.86
N GLU A 31 3.56 -6.03 -15.89
CA GLU A 31 2.95 -5.41 -17.08
C GLU A 31 1.98 -6.36 -17.79
N THR A 32 2.37 -7.63 -17.94
CA THR A 32 1.51 -8.66 -18.54
C THR A 32 0.25 -8.85 -17.70
N ALA A 33 0.41 -9.05 -16.40
CA ALA A 33 -0.69 -9.32 -15.48
C ALA A 33 -1.65 -8.13 -15.31
N LEU A 34 -1.13 -6.91 -15.37
CA LEU A 34 -1.93 -5.68 -15.30
C LEU A 34 -2.83 -5.55 -16.54
N ALA A 35 -2.27 -5.82 -17.72
CA ALA A 35 -3.03 -5.80 -18.97
C ALA A 35 -4.08 -6.92 -19.02
N GLU A 36 -3.77 -8.11 -18.53
CA GLU A 36 -4.71 -9.23 -18.43
C GLU A 36 -5.90 -8.91 -17.52
N ASP A 37 -5.66 -8.40 -16.30
CA ASP A 37 -6.72 -8.03 -15.36
C ASP A 37 -7.67 -6.95 -15.93
N LEU A 38 -7.09 -5.95 -16.63
CA LEU A 38 -7.90 -4.92 -17.28
C LEU A 38 -8.74 -5.50 -18.42
N ALA A 39 -8.18 -6.39 -19.24
CA ALA A 39 -8.90 -7.04 -20.33
C ALA A 39 -10.05 -7.92 -19.81
N GLU A 40 -9.80 -8.72 -18.77
CA GLU A 40 -10.82 -9.53 -18.08
C GLU A 40 -11.95 -8.65 -17.53
N THR A 41 -11.60 -7.55 -16.86
CA THR A 41 -12.57 -6.59 -16.32
C THR A 41 -13.40 -5.93 -17.41
N LEU A 42 -12.77 -5.53 -18.52
CA LEU A 42 -13.46 -4.92 -19.67
C LEU A 42 -14.39 -5.92 -20.38
N ALA A 43 -14.04 -7.21 -20.41
CA ALA A 43 -14.92 -8.24 -20.95
C ALA A 43 -16.21 -8.36 -20.12
N ILE A 44 -16.12 -8.24 -18.79
CA ILE A 44 -17.30 -8.22 -17.90
C ILE A 44 -18.12 -6.94 -18.13
N ALA A 45 -17.46 -5.78 -18.16
CA ALA A 45 -18.11 -4.49 -18.35
C ALA A 45 -18.92 -4.44 -19.67
N ASN A 46 -18.37 -5.03 -20.73
CA ASN A 46 -18.94 -5.02 -22.08
C ASN A 46 -19.77 -6.27 -22.41
N ASN A 47 -20.02 -7.17 -21.46
CA ASN A 47 -20.82 -8.38 -21.71
C ASN A 47 -22.26 -7.98 -22.12
N PRO A 48 -22.74 -8.33 -23.32
CA PRO A 48 -24.06 -7.89 -23.81
C PRO A 48 -25.23 -8.56 -23.08
N GLN A 49 -24.99 -9.64 -22.32
CA GLN A 49 -26.02 -10.29 -21.53
C GLN A 49 -26.49 -9.41 -20.38
N ILE A 50 -27.76 -9.57 -20.02
CA ILE A 50 -28.34 -8.93 -18.83
C ILE A 50 -27.46 -9.26 -17.61
N PRO A 51 -27.12 -8.25 -16.77
CA PRO A 51 -26.31 -8.49 -15.58
C PRO A 51 -26.94 -9.54 -14.66
N SER A 52 -26.13 -10.51 -14.24
CA SER A 52 -26.43 -11.49 -13.22
C SER A 52 -25.29 -11.51 -12.20
N PHE A 53 -25.52 -12.10 -11.02
CA PHE A 53 -24.46 -12.25 -10.02
C PHE A 53 -23.25 -12.98 -10.61
N ALA A 54 -23.48 -14.09 -11.33
CA ALA A 54 -22.44 -14.90 -11.94
C ALA A 54 -21.63 -14.12 -13.00
N ASN A 55 -22.30 -13.45 -13.94
CA ASN A 55 -21.62 -12.78 -15.06
C ASN A 55 -21.06 -11.38 -14.73
N THR A 56 -21.19 -10.92 -13.48
CA THR A 56 -20.75 -9.59 -13.05
C THR A 56 -19.96 -9.67 -11.75
N ILE A 57 -20.57 -10.09 -10.62
CA ILE A 57 -19.90 -10.06 -9.31
C ILE A 57 -18.93 -11.24 -9.15
N GLU A 58 -19.39 -12.45 -9.46
CA GLU A 58 -18.54 -13.66 -9.40
C GLU A 58 -17.43 -13.59 -10.46
N ALA A 59 -17.77 -13.20 -11.69
CA ALA A 59 -16.79 -12.98 -12.74
C ALA A 59 -15.74 -11.94 -12.32
N LEU A 60 -16.14 -10.82 -11.70
CA LEU A 60 -15.21 -9.79 -11.22
C LEU A 60 -14.33 -10.30 -10.09
N ALA A 61 -14.85 -11.15 -9.20
CA ALA A 61 -14.06 -11.77 -8.15
C ALA A 61 -13.02 -12.78 -8.68
N ALA A 62 -13.17 -13.24 -9.93
CA ALA A 62 -12.27 -14.17 -10.58
C ALA A 62 -11.21 -13.50 -11.47
N THR A 63 -11.28 -12.19 -11.69
CA THR A 63 -10.26 -11.47 -12.48
C THR A 63 -8.97 -11.24 -11.70
N GLY A 64 -7.91 -10.92 -12.42
CA GLY A 64 -6.68 -10.44 -11.81
C GLY A 64 -5.89 -11.51 -11.07
N LYS A 65 -6.16 -12.80 -11.36
CA LYS A 65 -5.43 -13.93 -10.76
C LYS A 65 -3.92 -13.79 -10.97
N ALA A 66 -3.48 -13.49 -12.20
CA ALA A 66 -2.07 -13.29 -12.50
C ALA A 66 -1.49 -12.09 -11.75
N LEU A 67 -2.24 -10.99 -11.66
CA LEU A 67 -1.79 -9.77 -10.98
C LEU A 67 -1.66 -10.01 -9.47
N HIS A 68 -2.66 -10.66 -8.87
CA HIS A 68 -2.61 -11.09 -7.48
C HIS A 68 -1.42 -12.01 -7.20
N GLN A 69 -1.15 -12.95 -8.10
CA GLN A 69 -0.03 -13.89 -8.00
C GLN A 69 1.33 -13.15 -7.99
N VAL A 70 1.56 -12.26 -8.96
CA VAL A 70 2.78 -11.43 -9.05
C VAL A 70 2.95 -10.54 -7.82
N LEU A 71 1.91 -9.79 -7.45
CA LEU A 71 1.97 -8.81 -6.37
C LEU A 71 2.09 -9.45 -5.00
N SER A 72 1.48 -10.62 -4.78
CA SER A 72 1.59 -11.33 -3.50
C SER A 72 3.04 -11.70 -3.20
N VAL A 73 3.79 -12.19 -4.19
CA VAL A 73 5.22 -12.47 -4.04
C VAL A 73 6.01 -11.17 -3.90
N PHE A 74 5.75 -10.19 -4.76
CA PHE A 74 6.49 -8.93 -4.76
C PHE A 74 6.40 -8.21 -3.40
N TYR A 75 5.19 -8.04 -2.85
CA TYR A 75 4.99 -7.35 -1.57
C TYR A 75 5.43 -8.20 -0.37
N THR A 76 5.42 -9.54 -0.47
CA THR A 76 6.02 -10.40 0.56
C THR A 76 7.54 -10.18 0.63
N LEU A 77 8.24 -10.25 -0.51
CA LEU A 77 9.69 -10.02 -0.55
C LEU A 77 10.05 -8.58 -0.19
N SER A 78 9.36 -7.59 -0.76
CA SER A 78 9.62 -6.18 -0.48
C SER A 78 9.36 -5.81 0.99
N GLY A 79 8.44 -6.50 1.67
CA GLY A 79 8.16 -6.28 3.08
C GLY A 79 9.13 -6.98 4.04
N ALA A 80 9.64 -8.16 3.67
CA ALA A 80 10.47 -9.00 4.54
C ALA A 80 11.98 -8.93 4.26
N ASP A 81 12.34 -8.74 2.99
CA ASP A 81 13.71 -8.74 2.47
C ASP A 81 13.81 -7.67 1.37
N SER A 82 13.69 -6.40 1.74
CA SER A 82 13.78 -5.32 0.75
C SER A 82 15.21 -5.12 0.24
N ASN A 83 15.36 -4.57 -0.96
CA ASN A 83 16.63 -4.14 -1.52
C ASN A 83 16.40 -2.96 -2.50
N ALA A 84 17.49 -2.36 -3.00
CA ALA A 84 17.41 -1.19 -3.88
C ALA A 84 16.60 -1.43 -5.18
N ALA A 85 16.64 -2.66 -5.74
CA ALA A 85 15.88 -3.02 -6.93
C ALA A 85 14.37 -3.12 -6.62
N ARG A 86 14.00 -3.79 -5.52
CA ARG A 86 12.60 -3.92 -5.06
C ARG A 86 12.02 -2.56 -4.68
N GLU A 87 12.80 -1.69 -4.04
CA GLU A 87 12.39 -0.30 -3.77
C GLU A 87 12.15 0.52 -5.05
N ALA A 88 12.97 0.31 -6.08
CA ALA A 88 12.77 0.95 -7.38
C ALA A 88 11.51 0.45 -8.08
N LEU A 89 11.29 -0.87 -8.10
CA LEU A 89 10.07 -1.49 -8.63
C LEU A 89 8.83 -1.01 -7.89
N MET A 90 8.87 -0.87 -6.56
CA MET A 90 7.74 -0.38 -5.78
C MET A 90 7.35 1.06 -6.17
N ARG A 91 8.36 1.93 -6.41
CA ARG A 91 8.13 3.29 -6.92
C ARG A 91 7.55 3.30 -8.33
N GLU A 92 7.92 2.32 -9.15
CA GLU A 92 7.39 2.15 -10.50
C GLU A 92 5.95 1.61 -10.53
N PHE A 93 5.66 0.58 -9.74
CA PHE A 93 4.37 -0.13 -9.75
C PHE A 93 3.25 0.68 -9.10
N SER A 94 3.55 1.43 -8.04
CA SER A 94 2.56 2.20 -7.28
C SER A 94 1.68 3.13 -8.15
N PRO A 95 2.24 4.02 -9.01
CA PRO A 95 1.42 4.86 -9.88
C PRO A 95 0.63 4.05 -10.91
N LYS A 96 1.18 2.95 -11.44
CA LYS A 96 0.50 2.08 -12.42
C LYS A 96 -0.70 1.36 -11.79
N LEU A 97 -0.55 0.81 -10.59
CA LEU A 97 -1.63 0.19 -9.82
C LEU A 97 -2.73 1.18 -9.45
N SER A 98 -2.34 2.41 -9.08
CA SER A 98 -3.30 3.49 -8.79
C SER A 98 -4.12 3.88 -10.03
N ALA A 99 -3.46 4.00 -11.18
CA ALA A 99 -4.13 4.28 -12.45
C ALA A 99 -5.07 3.14 -12.85
N HIS A 100 -4.61 1.89 -12.78
CA HIS A 100 -5.40 0.69 -13.05
C HIS A 100 -6.66 0.59 -12.18
N SER A 101 -6.51 0.74 -10.87
CA SER A 101 -7.64 0.77 -9.93
C SER A 101 -8.62 1.90 -10.27
N SER A 102 -8.10 3.09 -10.60
CA SER A 102 -8.93 4.24 -11.00
C SER A 102 -9.71 3.96 -12.27
N GLU A 103 -9.11 3.29 -13.26
CA GLU A 103 -9.76 2.90 -14.51
C GLU A 103 -10.92 1.92 -14.26
N ILE A 104 -10.71 0.91 -13.41
CA ILE A 104 -11.76 -0.06 -13.03
C ILE A 104 -12.93 0.66 -12.34
N TYR A 105 -12.65 1.47 -11.31
CA TYR A 105 -13.71 2.14 -10.54
C TYR A 105 -14.42 3.26 -11.30
N ALA A 106 -13.75 3.91 -12.26
CA ALA A 106 -14.35 4.92 -13.13
C ALA A 106 -15.15 4.33 -14.30
N ASN A 107 -15.06 3.02 -14.54
CA ASN A 107 -15.75 2.37 -15.64
C ASN A 107 -17.27 2.37 -15.42
N LYS A 108 -17.97 3.29 -16.10
CA LYS A 108 -19.42 3.47 -16.00
C LYS A 108 -20.21 2.26 -16.49
N ALA A 109 -19.72 1.53 -17.49
CA ALA A 109 -20.39 0.33 -17.98
C ALA A 109 -20.38 -0.75 -16.90
N LEU A 110 -19.21 -1.02 -16.31
CA LEU A 110 -19.08 -1.98 -15.20
C LEU A 110 -19.93 -1.57 -13.99
N PHE A 111 -19.83 -0.31 -13.56
CA PHE A 111 -20.64 0.18 -12.44
C PHE A 111 -22.13 0.05 -12.73
N GLY A 112 -22.60 0.38 -13.93
CA GLY A 112 -24.00 0.23 -14.31
C GLY A 112 -24.52 -1.21 -14.19
N ARG A 113 -23.67 -2.21 -14.47
CA ARG A 113 -24.02 -3.64 -14.24
C ARG A 113 -24.18 -3.93 -12.75
N ILE A 114 -23.23 -3.50 -11.94
CA ILE A 114 -23.21 -3.71 -10.48
C ILE A 114 -24.38 -2.99 -9.81
N ASP A 115 -24.63 -1.74 -10.20
CA ASP A 115 -25.72 -0.92 -9.65
C ASP A 115 -27.10 -1.49 -9.99
N ARG A 116 -27.28 -2.03 -11.20
CA ARG A 116 -28.51 -2.75 -11.56
C ARG A 116 -28.76 -3.96 -10.65
N LEU A 117 -27.73 -4.76 -10.37
CA LEU A 117 -27.85 -5.90 -9.45
C LEU A 117 -28.15 -5.44 -8.02
N TRP A 118 -27.49 -4.37 -7.57
CA TRP A 118 -27.74 -3.81 -6.24
C TRP A 118 -29.19 -3.31 -6.08
N ASN A 119 -29.70 -2.60 -7.08
CA ASN A 119 -31.05 -2.04 -7.04
C ASN A 119 -32.14 -3.11 -7.14
N SER A 120 -31.87 -4.23 -7.82
CA SER A 120 -32.78 -5.38 -7.94
C SER A 120 -32.51 -6.51 -6.92
N ARG A 121 -31.61 -6.29 -5.95
CA ARG A 121 -31.10 -7.35 -5.05
C ARG A 121 -32.16 -8.14 -4.28
N ALA A 122 -33.33 -7.54 -4.03
CA ALA A 122 -34.42 -8.21 -3.31
C ALA A 122 -35.12 -9.29 -4.16
N GLU A 123 -35.00 -9.20 -5.48
CA GLU A 123 -35.58 -10.13 -6.46
C GLU A 123 -34.58 -11.24 -6.85
N LEU A 124 -33.31 -11.09 -6.46
CA LEU A 124 -32.27 -12.06 -6.75
C LEU A 124 -32.26 -13.17 -5.69
N ASP A 125 -32.29 -14.42 -6.12
CA ASP A 125 -32.14 -15.59 -5.25
C ASP A 125 -30.67 -15.80 -4.85
N LEU A 126 -30.15 -14.87 -4.05
CA LEU A 126 -28.76 -14.89 -3.58
C LEU A 126 -28.66 -15.48 -2.18
N SER A 127 -27.62 -16.27 -1.95
CA SER A 127 -27.19 -16.68 -0.60
C SER A 127 -26.77 -15.48 0.24
N GLU A 128 -26.67 -15.65 1.56
CA GLU A 128 -26.21 -14.58 2.46
C GLU A 128 -24.82 -14.05 2.06
N GLU A 129 -23.90 -14.95 1.73
CA GLU A 129 -22.54 -14.60 1.30
C GLU A 129 -22.56 -13.82 -0.01
N GLN A 130 -23.35 -14.26 -1.00
CA GLN A 130 -23.48 -13.55 -2.28
C GLN A 130 -24.07 -12.13 -2.08
N ARG A 131 -25.09 -11.98 -1.23
CA ARG A 131 -25.64 -10.65 -0.89
C ARG A 131 -24.58 -9.78 -0.24
N ARG A 132 -23.75 -10.35 0.64
CA ARG A 132 -22.67 -9.63 1.31
C ARG A 132 -21.62 -9.17 0.30
N VAL A 133 -21.17 -10.04 -0.60
CA VAL A 133 -20.21 -9.69 -1.64
C VAL A 133 -20.77 -8.61 -2.55
N LEU A 134 -22.01 -8.74 -3.04
CA LEU A 134 -22.66 -7.71 -3.85
C LEU A 134 -22.71 -6.35 -3.13
N MET A 135 -23.07 -6.34 -1.84
CA MET A 135 -23.07 -5.11 -1.03
C MET A 135 -21.69 -4.49 -0.92
N LEU A 136 -20.66 -5.29 -0.61
CA LEU A 136 -19.28 -4.81 -0.47
C LEU A 136 -18.76 -4.24 -1.79
N THR A 137 -18.98 -4.96 -2.90
CA THR A 137 -18.59 -4.53 -4.24
C THR A 137 -19.28 -3.22 -4.61
N HIS A 138 -20.60 -3.14 -4.51
CA HIS A 138 -21.34 -1.90 -4.81
C HIS A 138 -20.85 -0.72 -3.95
N ARG A 139 -20.72 -0.92 -2.63
CA ARG A 139 -20.23 0.11 -1.70
C ARG A 139 -18.82 0.59 -2.05
N ASN A 140 -17.93 -0.29 -2.49
CA ASN A 140 -16.58 0.10 -2.90
C ASN A 140 -16.62 0.99 -4.15
N PHE A 141 -17.46 0.67 -5.14
CA PHE A 141 -17.67 1.53 -6.31
C PHE A 141 -18.28 2.89 -5.94
N ILE A 142 -19.30 2.91 -5.07
CA ILE A 142 -19.88 4.17 -4.57
C ILE A 142 -18.82 5.01 -3.87
N ARG A 143 -18.06 4.44 -2.93
CA ARG A 143 -17.00 5.16 -2.21
C ARG A 143 -15.84 5.57 -3.10
N ALA A 144 -15.67 4.92 -4.25
CA ALA A 144 -14.74 5.34 -5.28
C ALA A 144 -15.31 6.45 -6.18
N GLY A 145 -16.56 6.89 -5.98
CA GLY A 145 -17.19 7.95 -6.76
C GLY A 145 -17.77 7.47 -8.09
N ALA A 146 -17.97 6.16 -8.30
CA ALA A 146 -18.45 5.62 -9.56
C ALA A 146 -19.83 6.19 -9.97
N ALA A 147 -20.68 6.52 -8.98
CA ALA A 147 -21.98 7.14 -9.18
C ALA A 147 -21.95 8.65 -9.43
N LEU A 148 -20.80 9.33 -9.23
CA LEU A 148 -20.68 10.75 -9.50
C LEU A 148 -20.73 11.03 -11.00
N SER A 149 -21.14 12.25 -11.35
CA SER A 149 -21.17 12.71 -12.73
C SER A 149 -20.85 14.21 -12.80
N GLY A 150 -20.46 14.68 -13.99
CA GLY A 150 -20.24 16.11 -14.24
C GLY A 150 -19.17 16.73 -13.35
N THR A 151 -19.48 17.87 -12.74
CA THR A 151 -18.53 18.64 -11.93
C THR A 151 -18.07 17.89 -10.67
N ALA A 152 -18.95 17.12 -10.03
CA ALA A 152 -18.61 16.34 -8.84
C ALA A 152 -17.59 15.23 -9.14
N GLU A 153 -17.71 14.58 -10.30
CA GLU A 153 -16.76 13.55 -10.75
C GLU A 153 -15.38 14.15 -11.06
N LEU A 154 -15.34 15.28 -11.78
CA LEU A 154 -14.10 16.00 -12.04
C LEU A 154 -13.42 16.41 -10.73
N ARG A 155 -14.19 16.95 -9.78
CA ARG A 155 -13.65 17.37 -8.49
C ARG A 155 -13.13 16.20 -7.66
N MET A 156 -13.84 15.08 -7.63
CA MET A 156 -13.38 13.84 -6.98
C MET A 156 -12.04 13.37 -7.56
N LYS A 157 -11.85 13.45 -8.88
CA LYS A 157 -10.59 13.08 -9.54
C LYS A 157 -9.43 13.99 -9.13
N GLU A 158 -9.66 15.30 -9.08
CA GLU A 158 -8.67 16.29 -8.61
C GLU A 158 -8.26 16.02 -7.16
N ILE A 159 -9.24 15.83 -6.27
CA ILE A 159 -9.01 15.55 -4.84
C ILE A 159 -8.16 14.29 -4.68
N LYS A 160 -8.52 13.19 -5.34
CA LYS A 160 -7.76 11.92 -5.25
C LYS A 160 -6.33 12.07 -5.76
N SER A 161 -6.14 12.78 -6.88
CA SER A 161 -4.80 13.06 -7.42
C SER A 161 -3.95 13.83 -6.41
N ARG A 162 -4.50 14.90 -5.82
CA ARG A 162 -3.77 15.70 -4.81
C ARG A 162 -3.49 14.90 -3.54
N LEU A 163 -4.45 14.12 -3.04
CA LEU A 163 -4.25 13.25 -1.87
C LEU A 163 -3.15 12.21 -2.09
N ALA A 164 -3.00 11.67 -3.30
CA ALA A 164 -1.92 10.74 -3.63
C ALA A 164 -0.53 11.41 -3.59
N VAL A 165 -0.43 12.65 -4.12
CA VAL A 165 0.80 13.46 -4.03
C VAL A 165 1.13 13.75 -2.58
N ILE A 166 0.18 14.27 -1.80
CA ILE A 166 0.38 14.58 -0.38
C ILE A 166 0.81 13.32 0.40
N GLY A 167 0.17 12.17 0.17
CA GLY A 167 0.53 10.92 0.84
C GLY A 167 1.97 10.48 0.56
N THR A 168 2.44 10.69 -0.66
CA THR A 168 3.83 10.40 -1.07
C THR A 168 4.80 11.36 -0.37
N GLU A 169 4.55 12.66 -0.45
CA GLU A 169 5.37 13.70 0.20
C GLU A 169 5.44 13.48 1.72
N PHE A 170 4.30 13.22 2.35
CA PHE A 170 4.20 12.97 3.79
C PHE A 170 5.08 11.80 4.22
N SER A 171 5.02 10.68 3.48
CA SER A 171 5.79 9.47 3.77
C SER A 171 7.29 9.68 3.54
N GLN A 172 7.66 10.39 2.48
CA GLN A 172 9.06 10.72 2.18
C GLN A 172 9.68 11.64 3.24
N ASN A 173 8.93 12.61 3.73
CA ASN A 173 9.37 13.49 4.81
C ASN A 173 9.61 12.71 6.11
N LEU A 174 8.72 11.78 6.47
CA LEU A 174 8.95 10.90 7.63
C LEU A 174 10.19 10.02 7.45
N LEU A 175 10.37 9.44 6.25
CA LEU A 175 11.54 8.61 5.95
C LEU A 175 12.84 9.42 6.00
N HIS A 176 12.81 10.69 5.57
CA HIS A 176 13.94 11.61 5.70
C HIS A 176 14.34 11.77 7.17
N ASP A 177 13.40 12.06 8.07
CA ASP A 177 13.68 12.21 9.50
C ASP A 177 14.23 10.93 10.13
N GLU A 178 13.70 9.77 9.73
CA GLU A 178 14.19 8.47 10.22
C GLU A 178 15.62 8.16 9.77
N ARG A 179 15.99 8.57 8.54
CA ARG A 179 17.32 8.35 7.96
C ARG A 179 18.35 9.36 8.47
N SER A 180 17.96 10.62 8.64
CA SER A 180 18.88 11.70 8.99
C SER A 180 19.25 11.70 10.49
N TRP A 181 18.34 11.26 11.35
CA TRP A 181 18.58 11.27 12.79
C TRP A 181 19.19 9.96 13.30
N HIS A 182 20.20 10.09 14.15
CA HIS A 182 20.70 9.02 15.01
C HIS A 182 21.26 9.61 16.31
N LEU A 183 21.38 8.77 17.33
CA LEU A 183 22.05 9.07 18.59
C LEU A 183 23.13 8.01 18.83
N GLU A 184 24.39 8.43 18.81
CA GLU A 184 25.53 7.58 19.17
C GLU A 184 25.51 7.24 20.66
N LEU A 185 25.78 5.98 20.99
CA LEU A 185 25.86 5.47 22.35
C LEU A 185 27.31 5.17 22.71
N GLY A 186 27.78 5.71 23.84
CA GLY A 186 29.06 5.32 24.42
C GLY A 186 28.99 3.98 25.15
N PRO A 187 30.13 3.41 25.58
CA PRO A 187 30.16 2.14 26.32
C PRO A 187 29.26 2.13 27.56
N GLU A 188 29.24 3.23 28.31
CA GLU A 188 28.42 3.36 29.54
C GLU A 188 26.92 3.46 29.25
N ASP A 189 26.54 3.87 28.04
CA ASP A 189 25.14 4.04 27.65
C ASP A 189 24.47 2.71 27.28
N LEU A 190 25.27 1.67 27.06
CA LEU A 190 24.81 0.31 26.79
C LEU A 190 24.42 -0.45 28.07
N ASN A 191 24.82 0.07 29.25
CA ASN A 191 24.58 -0.58 30.52
C ASN A 191 23.07 -0.78 30.78
N GLY A 192 22.69 -2.04 31.02
CA GLY A 192 21.29 -2.43 31.29
C GLY A 192 20.41 -2.57 30.05
N LEU A 193 20.93 -2.33 28.84
CA LEU A 193 20.22 -2.67 27.62
C LEU A 193 20.25 -4.20 27.38
N PRO A 194 19.15 -4.81 26.89
CA PRO A 194 19.17 -6.19 26.45
C PRO A 194 20.14 -6.42 25.30
N GLU A 195 20.74 -7.61 25.23
CA GLU A 195 21.73 -7.98 24.20
C GLU A 195 21.20 -7.77 22.78
N PHE A 196 19.95 -8.18 22.49
CA PHE A 196 19.34 -7.99 21.18
C PHE A 196 19.31 -6.51 20.74
N LEU A 197 19.14 -5.59 21.68
CA LEU A 197 19.09 -4.16 21.39
C LEU A 197 20.49 -3.60 21.15
N ILE A 198 21.48 -4.08 21.92
CA ILE A 198 22.89 -3.73 21.71
C ILE A 198 23.34 -4.17 20.31
N ASP A 199 23.00 -5.40 19.92
CA ASP A 199 23.33 -5.94 18.59
C ASP A 199 22.64 -5.17 17.47
N ALA A 200 21.35 -4.86 17.62
CA ALA A 200 20.61 -4.03 16.67
C ALA A 200 21.20 -2.61 16.53
N ALA A 201 21.60 -1.98 17.65
CA ALA A 201 22.22 -0.66 17.64
C ALA A 201 23.59 -0.66 16.95
N LYS A 202 24.41 -1.71 17.17
CA LYS A 202 25.69 -1.90 16.47
C LYS A 202 25.48 -2.10 14.97
N ALA A 203 24.55 -2.97 14.59
CA ALA A 203 24.24 -3.24 13.19
C ALA A 203 23.76 -1.96 12.47
N ALA A 204 22.92 -1.16 13.12
CA ALA A 204 22.49 0.13 12.59
C ALA A 204 23.65 1.13 12.43
N GLY A 205 24.64 1.10 13.33
CA GLY A 205 25.86 1.90 13.21
C GLY A 205 26.63 1.54 11.95
N VAL A 206 26.90 0.25 11.76
CA VAL A 206 27.58 -0.28 10.56
C VAL A 206 26.83 0.08 9.28
N GLU A 207 25.51 -0.10 9.25
CA GLU A 207 24.67 0.25 8.09
C GLU A 207 24.79 1.73 7.69
N ARG A 208 24.97 2.62 8.67
CA ARG A 208 25.09 4.06 8.45
C ARG A 208 26.52 4.58 8.39
N GLY A 209 27.52 3.69 8.41
CA GLY A 209 28.94 4.07 8.40
C GLY A 209 29.40 4.78 9.69
N VAL A 210 28.73 4.50 10.81
CA VAL A 210 29.07 5.02 12.15
C VAL A 210 29.71 3.89 12.97
N GLU A 211 30.88 4.14 13.54
CA GLU A 211 31.62 3.12 14.31
C GLU A 211 30.97 2.79 15.66
N ALA A 212 30.22 3.74 16.23
CA ALA A 212 29.51 3.55 17.50
C ALA A 212 28.16 2.83 17.31
N PRO A 213 27.67 2.10 18.33
CA PRO A 213 26.27 1.68 18.37
C PRO A 213 25.36 2.91 18.34
N ILE A 214 24.29 2.87 17.55
CA ILE A 214 23.38 4.00 17.41
C ILE A 214 21.93 3.64 17.75
N VAL A 215 21.22 4.59 18.35
CA VAL A 215 19.76 4.60 18.38
C VAL A 215 19.28 5.32 17.13
N THR A 216 18.38 4.68 16.37
CA THR A 216 17.67 5.30 15.25
C THR A 216 16.20 5.50 15.61
N LEU A 217 15.43 6.15 14.72
CA LEU A 217 13.99 6.33 14.93
C LEU A 217 13.14 5.11 14.52
N SER A 218 13.77 4.04 14.03
CA SER A 218 13.06 2.81 13.68
C SER A 218 12.43 2.18 14.91
N ARG A 219 11.21 1.65 14.77
CA ARG A 219 10.45 1.08 15.90
C ARG A 219 11.20 -0.05 16.61
N SER A 220 11.98 -0.85 15.88
CA SER A 220 12.76 -1.97 16.44
C SER A 220 13.90 -1.54 17.36
N ILE A 221 14.33 -0.28 17.30
CA ILE A 221 15.41 0.26 18.14
C ILE A 221 14.88 1.29 19.14
N ILE A 222 14.09 2.27 18.69
CA ILE A 222 13.67 3.39 19.53
C ILE A 222 12.76 2.95 20.69
N VAL A 223 11.81 2.06 20.43
CA VAL A 223 10.85 1.59 21.45
C VAL A 223 11.56 0.80 22.55
N PRO A 224 12.36 -0.24 22.25
CA PRO A 224 13.08 -0.95 23.30
C PRO A 224 14.14 -0.06 23.99
N PHE A 225 14.78 0.88 23.29
CA PHE A 225 15.68 1.82 23.94
C PHE A 225 14.97 2.69 24.99
N LEU A 226 13.79 3.23 24.64
CA LEU A 226 12.96 3.99 25.59
C LEU A 226 12.43 3.14 26.75
N GLN A 227 12.23 1.83 26.51
CA GLN A 227 11.76 0.89 27.53
C GLN A 227 12.86 0.47 28.52
N PHE A 228 14.06 0.16 28.03
CA PHE A 228 15.10 -0.51 28.83
C PHE A 228 16.24 0.40 29.27
N SER A 229 16.56 1.48 28.55
CA SER A 229 17.69 2.34 28.90
C SER A 229 17.47 2.97 30.28
N ALA A 230 18.45 2.86 31.18
CA ALA A 230 18.44 3.57 32.45
C ALA A 230 18.74 5.08 32.29
N GLN A 231 19.38 5.48 31.18
CA GLN A 231 19.88 6.82 30.91
C GLN A 231 18.76 7.82 30.57
N ARG A 232 18.23 8.52 31.59
CA ARG A 232 17.08 9.44 31.45
C ARG A 232 17.29 10.50 30.38
N ASP A 233 18.47 11.12 30.32
CA ASP A 233 18.74 12.21 29.39
C ASP A 233 18.82 11.71 27.94
N LEU A 234 19.34 10.51 27.72
CA LEU A 234 19.33 9.89 26.40
C LEU A 234 17.92 9.48 25.98
N ARG A 235 17.12 8.88 26.90
CA ARG A 235 15.70 8.61 26.62
C ARG A 235 14.95 9.89 26.24
N LYS A 236 15.21 11.00 26.94
CA LYS A 236 14.61 12.30 26.61
C LYS A 236 14.98 12.76 25.20
N LYS A 237 16.27 12.76 24.85
CA LYS A 237 16.75 13.13 23.49
C LYS A 237 16.09 12.27 22.42
N ALA A 238 16.11 10.95 22.61
CA ALA A 238 15.55 9.97 21.69
C ALA A 238 14.03 10.13 21.51
N TYR A 239 13.28 10.30 22.61
CA TYR A 239 11.84 10.51 22.56
C TYR A 239 11.47 11.82 21.86
N GLN A 240 12.18 12.91 22.17
CA GLN A 240 11.92 14.22 21.55
C GLN A 240 12.12 14.16 20.03
N ALA A 241 13.18 13.49 19.57
CA ALA A 241 13.40 13.27 18.14
C ALA A 241 12.29 12.40 17.52
N TRP A 242 11.94 11.29 18.16
CA TRP A 242 10.92 10.37 17.67
C TRP A 242 9.52 10.98 17.58
N ALA A 243 9.14 11.80 18.56
CA ALA A 243 7.86 12.48 18.62
C ALA A 243 7.79 13.71 17.69
N ALA A 244 8.92 14.27 17.29
CA ALA A 244 9.00 15.43 16.40
C ALA A 244 9.02 15.07 14.90
N ARG A 245 9.10 13.78 14.53
CA ARG A 245 9.08 13.33 13.13
C ARG A 245 7.90 13.92 12.37
N GLY A 246 8.19 14.51 11.20
CA GLY A 246 7.24 15.22 10.35
C GLY A 246 6.78 16.57 10.90
N ALA A 247 7.34 17.05 12.00
CA ALA A 247 6.98 18.34 12.62
C ALA A 247 8.19 19.28 12.73
N HIS A 248 9.19 19.11 11.85
CA HIS A 248 10.34 20.00 11.73
C HIS A 248 10.02 21.13 10.76
N ALA A 249 10.25 22.38 11.17
CA ALA A 249 10.07 23.52 10.27
C ALA A 249 11.01 23.40 9.06
N GLY A 250 10.50 23.69 7.87
CA GLY A 250 11.27 23.65 6.63
C GLY A 250 10.66 22.68 5.60
N ALA A 251 11.51 22.13 4.74
CA ALA A 251 11.09 21.33 3.58
C ALA A 251 10.39 20.00 3.94
N HIS A 252 10.55 19.52 5.19
CA HIS A 252 10.02 18.24 5.66
C HIS A 252 8.90 18.38 6.70
N ASP A 253 8.28 19.57 6.78
CA ASP A 253 7.15 19.81 7.68
C ASP A 253 5.86 19.20 7.12
N ASN A 254 5.33 18.19 7.79
CA ASN A 254 4.09 17.53 7.40
C ASN A 254 2.83 18.18 7.97
N ARG A 255 2.93 19.23 8.81
CA ARG A 255 1.74 19.82 9.47
C ARG A 255 0.82 20.51 8.47
N SER A 256 1.38 21.23 7.50
CA SER A 256 0.60 21.86 6.42
C SER A 256 -0.02 20.80 5.49
N LEU A 257 0.76 19.77 5.13
CA LEU A 257 0.29 18.62 4.36
C LEU A 257 -0.86 17.88 5.06
N ALA A 258 -0.77 17.68 6.37
CA ALA A 258 -1.82 17.06 7.17
C ALA A 258 -3.11 17.89 7.16
N LEU A 259 -3.00 19.21 7.29
CA LEU A 259 -4.15 20.11 7.24
C LEU A 259 -4.83 20.05 5.87
N GLU A 260 -4.07 20.15 4.79
CA GLU A 260 -4.60 20.04 3.42
C GLU A 260 -5.27 18.68 3.19
N MET A 261 -4.64 17.59 3.64
CA MET A 261 -5.20 16.24 3.56
C MET A 261 -6.55 16.12 4.29
N LEU A 262 -6.71 16.75 5.46
CA LEU A 262 -7.96 16.75 6.21
C LEU A 262 -9.07 17.50 5.46
N VAL A 263 -8.77 18.69 4.94
CA VAL A 263 -9.73 19.48 4.14
C VAL A 263 -10.19 18.70 2.91
N LEU A 264 -9.24 18.14 2.16
CA LEU A 264 -9.55 17.35 0.96
C LEU A 264 -10.36 16.08 1.28
N ARG A 265 -10.07 15.40 2.39
CA ARG A 265 -10.83 14.23 2.83
C ARG A 265 -12.25 14.58 3.30
N GLN A 266 -12.43 15.74 3.92
CA GLN A 266 -13.76 16.24 4.26
C GLN A 266 -14.57 16.52 3.00
N GLU A 267 -14.00 17.28 2.05
CA GLU A 267 -14.66 17.57 0.77
C GLU A 267 -15.01 16.28 0.01
N MET A 268 -14.10 15.30 -0.01
CA MET A 268 -14.35 13.99 -0.60
C MET A 268 -15.54 13.26 0.04
N ALA A 269 -15.74 13.42 1.36
CA ALA A 269 -16.86 12.83 2.07
C ALA A 269 -18.17 13.58 1.81
N GLU A 270 -18.14 14.90 1.60
CA GLU A 270 -19.30 15.70 1.24
C GLU A 270 -19.78 15.45 -0.21
N LEU A 271 -18.88 14.99 -1.08
CA LEU A 271 -19.20 14.59 -2.46
C LEU A 271 -19.88 13.21 -2.59
N LEU A 272 -19.86 12.37 -1.56
CA LEU A 272 -20.32 10.97 -1.59
C LEU A 272 -21.61 10.76 -0.79
#